data_AF-A0A2T4DFF4-F1
#
_entry.id   AF-A0A2T4DFF4-F1
#
_cell.length_a   1.000
_cell.length_b   1.000
_cell.length_c   1.000
_cell.angle_alpha   90.00
_cell.angle_beta   90.00
_cell.angle_gamma   90.00
#
_symmetry.space_group_name_H-M   'P 1'
#
loop_
_entity.id
_entity.type
_entity.pdbx_description
1 polymer ?
#
loop_
_entity_poly.entity_id
_entity_poly.type
_entity_poly.pdbx_seq_one_letter_code
_entity_poly.pdbx_strand_id
1 'polypeptide(L)' 'NSRYVKNGGSIPLTKGKIQLQSEAAEVYYKEIKIRDLDSMPEEYVSYF' A
#
# COMPACT_ATOMS: atom_id res chain seq x y z
N ASN A 1 6.34 -4.54 1.34
CA ASN A 1 7.65 -3.89 1.12
C ASN A 1 7.37 -2.51 0.51
N SER A 2 7.52 -1.42 1.27
CA SER A 2 7.17 -0.05 0.84
C SER A 2 8.30 0.68 0.11
N ARG A 3 9.45 0.01 -0.06
CA ARG A 3 10.69 0.55 -0.60
C ARG A 3 11.46 -0.53 -1.35
N TYR A 4 12.36 -0.12 -2.24
CA TYR A 4 13.34 -1.00 -2.86
C TYR A 4 14.74 -0.40 -2.73
N VAL A 5 15.77 -1.25 -2.83
CA VAL A 5 17.17 -0.79 -2.77
C VAL A 5 17.72 -0.63 -4.18
N LYS A 6 18.33 0.51 -4.46
CA LYS A 6 19.07 0.77 -5.70
C LYS A 6 20.37 1.50 -5.36
N ASN A 7 21.50 0.97 -5.82
CA ASN A 7 22.84 1.52 -5.56
C ASN A 7 23.10 1.82 -4.06
N GLY A 8 22.65 0.94 -3.16
CA GLY A 8 22.78 1.11 -1.71
C GLY A 8 21.80 2.11 -1.08
N GLY A 9 21.07 2.89 -1.88
CA GLY A 9 20.02 3.80 -1.41
C GLY A 9 18.66 3.11 -1.32
N SER A 10 17.90 3.40 -0.26
CA SER A 10 16.51 2.98 -0.14
C SER A 10 15.58 3.98 -0.82
N ILE A 11 14.80 3.51 -1.79
CA ILE A 11 13.89 4.35 -2.58
C ILE A 11 12.44 3.94 -2.24
N PRO A 12 11.57 4.88 -1.83
CA PRO A 12 10.17 4.58 -1.54
C PRO A 12 9.41 4.24 -2.84
N LEU A 13 8.42 3.36 -2.72
CA LEU A 13 7.48 3.10 -3.80
C LEU A 13 6.40 4.18 -3.80
N THR A 14 6.33 4.97 -4.87
CA THR A 14 5.31 6.02 -5.06
C THR A 14 4.14 5.57 -5.93
N LYS A 15 4.21 4.35 -6.48
CA LYS A 15 3.18 3.76 -7.33
C LYS A 15 3.18 2.24 -7.19
N GLY A 16 2.04 1.63 -7.48
CA GLY A 16 1.85 0.19 -7.40
C GLY A 16 0.48 -0.23 -7.89
N LYS A 17 0.06 -1.43 -7.48
CA LYS A 17 -1.28 -1.95 -7.75
C LYS A 17 -1.89 -2.42 -6.44
N ILE A 18 -3.18 -2.18 -6.27
CA ILE A 18 -3.96 -2.81 -5.20
C ILE A 18 -4.46 -4.14 -5.74
N GLN A 19 -4.14 -5.23 -5.05
CA GLN A 19 -4.56 -6.57 -5.43
C GLN A 19 -5.40 -7.14 -4.30
N LEU A 20 -6.60 -7.59 -4.65
CA LEU A 20 -7.46 -8.37 -3.79
C LEU A 20 -7.34 -9.82 -4.27
N GLN A 21 -7.20 -10.75 -3.34
CA GLN A 21 -7.08 -12.18 -3.64
C GLN A 21 -8.08 -12.93 -2.76
N SER A 22 -8.63 -14.03 -3.29
CA SER A 22 -9.35 -15.02 -2.50
C SER A 22 -8.66 -16.36 -2.67
N GLU A 23 -8.27 -16.99 -1.57
CA GLU A 23 -7.66 -18.33 -1.60
C GLU A 23 -8.71 -19.38 -1.24
N ALA A 24 -9.14 -20.15 -2.25
CA ALA A 24 -10.04 -21.30 -2.16
C ALA A 24 -11.43 -21.06 -1.50
N ALA A 25 -11.85 -19.81 -1.32
CA ALA A 25 -13.17 -19.45 -0.79
C ALA A 25 -13.91 -18.47 -1.71
N GLU A 26 -15.24 -18.48 -1.65
CA GLU A 26 -16.07 -17.44 -2.26
C GLU A 26 -16.08 -16.21 -1.35
N VAL A 27 -15.82 -15.04 -1.93
CA VAL A 27 -15.79 -13.76 -1.21
C VAL A 27 -16.53 -12.70 -2.00
N TYR A 28 -17.19 -11.81 -1.28
CA TYR A 28 -17.94 -10.68 -1.84
C TYR A 28 -17.39 -9.39 -1.26
N TYR A 29 -16.95 -8.49 -2.14
CA TYR A 29 -16.49 -7.15 -1.77
C TYR A 29 -17.50 -6.11 -2.22
N LYS A 30 -17.78 -5.12 -1.38
CA LYS A 30 -18.66 -3.99 -1.69
C LYS A 30 -18.04 -2.69 -1.21
N GLU A 31 -18.27 -1.62 -1.97
CA GLU A 31 -17.88 -0.23 -1.61
C GLU A 31 -16.40 -0.01 -1.32
N ILE A 32 -15.52 -0.69 -2.06
CA ILE A 32 -14.09 -0.39 -2.03
C ILE A 32 -13.86 1.02 -2.58
N LYS A 33 -13.26 1.88 -1.76
CA LYS A 33 -12.95 3.28 -2.09
C LYS A 33 -11.47 3.53 -1.89
N ILE A 34 -10.92 4.39 -2.73
CA ILE A 34 -9.54 4.87 -2.63
C ILE A 34 -9.63 6.37 -2.40
N ARG A 35 -8.79 6.88 -1.49
CA ARG A 35 -8.64 8.30 -1.20
C ARG A 35 -7.19 8.67 -1.45
N ASP A 36 -6.98 9.74 -2.20
CA ASP A 36 -5.65 10.30 -2.39
C ASP A 36 -5.13 10.90 -1.09
N LEU A 37 -3.83 10.73 -0.86
CA LEU A 37 -3.11 11.24 0.30
C LEU A 37 -1.99 12.14 -0.19
N ASP A 38 -2.02 13.39 0.24
CA ASP A 38 -0.91 14.33 0.00
C ASP A 38 0.30 14.02 0.90
N SER A 39 0.04 13.48 2.09
CA SER A 39 1.05 13.09 3.06
C SER A 39 0.60 11.90 3.91
N MET A 40 1.56 11.26 4.58
CA MET A 40 1.25 10.23 5.58
C MET A 40 0.52 10.89 6.77
N PRO A 41 -0.61 10.34 7.23
CA PRO A 41 -1.26 10.85 8.44
C PRO A 41 -0.37 10.66 9.66
N GLU A 42 -0.37 11.65 10.57
CA GLU A 42 0.51 11.66 11.77
C GLU A 42 0.35 10.41 12.63
N GLU A 43 -0.88 9.92 12.74
CA GLU A 43 -1.27 8.71 13.48
C GLU A 43 -0.51 7.45 13.06
N TYR A 44 0.03 7.42 11.83
CA TYR A 44 0.72 6.25 11.29
C TYR A 44 2.23 6.45 11.12
N VAL A 45 2.78 7.62 11.47
CA VAL A 45 4.20 7.93 11.28
C VAL A 45 5.09 6.97 12.07
N SER A 46 4.65 6.49 13.24
CA SER A 46 5.44 5.57 14.08
C SER A 46 5.68 4.19 13.47
N TYR A 47 4.95 3.82 12.40
CA TYR A 47 5.03 2.48 11.80
C TYR A 47 6.00 2.38 10.61
N PHE A 48 6.67 3.47 10.22
CA PHE A 48 7.49 3.55 9.01
C PHE A 48 8.86 4.21 9.26
#